data_AF-R1IJJ6-F1
#
_entry.id   AF-R1IJJ6-F1
#
_cell.length_a   1.000
_cell.length_b   1.000
_cell.length_c   1.000
_cell.angle_alpha   90.00
_cell.angle_beta   90.00
_cell.angle_gamma   90.00
#
_symmetry.space_group_name_H-M   'P 1'
#
loop_
_entity.id
_entity.type
_entity.pdbx_description
1 polymer ?
#
loop_
_entity_poly.entity_id
_entity_poly.type
_entity_poly.pdbx_seq_one_letter_code
_entity_poly.pdbx_strand_id
1 'polypeptide(L)'
;MQYPNILPPAAEDNLSCLCKTCLAKRINEKLKTLYQEYSTNDLIRLAKPYREHKELVEGLDYTIERGLYVFSAWYHLRRGTCCGNGCRHCPYGKAEPSGYNNVG
;
A
#
# COMPACT_ATOMS: atom_id res chain seq x y z
N MET A 1 -2.27 0.57 16.44
CA MET A 1 -2.38 0.85 14.99
C MET A 1 -1.26 1.80 14.57
N GLN A 2 -0.33 1.34 13.73
CA GLN A 2 0.78 2.18 13.24
C GLN A 2 0.54 2.60 11.78
N TYR A 3 0.51 3.91 11.54
CA TYR A 3 0.44 4.47 10.20
C TYR A 3 1.84 4.64 9.61
N PRO A 4 2.00 4.47 8.30
CA PRO A 4 3.28 4.67 7.68
C PRO A 4 3.59 6.16 7.52
N ASN A 5 4.81 6.55 7.85
CA ASN A 5 5.32 7.91 7.74
C ASN A 5 5.71 8.23 6.29
N ILE A 6 4.70 8.26 5.42
CA ILE A 6 4.83 8.47 3.96
C ILE A 6 4.60 9.94 3.59
N LEU A 7 3.92 10.68 4.47
CA LEU A 7 3.75 12.12 4.31
C LEU A 7 5.07 12.80 4.69
N PRO A 8 5.62 13.71 3.86
CA PRO A 8 6.78 14.48 4.27
C PRO A 8 6.43 15.34 5.49
N PRO A 9 7.39 15.71 6.34
CA PRO A 9 7.20 16.72 7.38
C PRO A 9 7.09 18.14 6.79
N ALA A 10 6.55 18.28 5.58
CA ALA A 10 6.55 19.53 4.83
C ALA A 10 5.61 20.54 5.49
N ALA A 11 6.16 21.70 5.80
CA ALA A 11 5.58 22.80 6.56
C ALA A 11 4.40 23.52 5.87
N GLU A 12 4.03 23.11 4.65
CA GLU A 12 2.94 23.70 3.86
C GLU A 12 1.57 23.06 4.09
N ASP A 13 1.52 21.81 4.55
CA ASP A 13 0.24 21.21 4.91
C ASP A 13 -0.06 21.60 6.37
N ASN A 14 -1.12 22.38 6.58
CA ASN A 14 -1.74 22.56 7.90
C ASN A 14 -2.24 21.19 8.38
N LEU A 15 -1.31 20.34 8.83
CA LEU A 15 -1.51 19.00 9.38
C LEU A 15 -1.97 19.16 10.83
N SER A 16 -3.04 19.94 11.03
CA SER A 16 -3.80 19.89 12.26
C SER A 16 -4.27 18.45 12.49
N CYS A 17 -4.34 18.03 13.75
CA CYS A 17 -4.58 16.65 14.17
C CYS A 17 -5.66 15.94 13.32
N LEU A 18 -5.23 15.12 12.36
CA LEU A 18 -6.16 14.36 11.52
C LEU A 18 -6.70 13.17 12.31
N CYS A 19 -8.01 12.94 12.22
CA CYS A 19 -8.57 11.68 12.71
C CYS A 19 -8.01 10.50 11.90
N LYS A 20 -8.14 9.28 12.44
CA LYS A 20 -7.67 8.03 11.81
C LYS A 20 -8.12 7.88 10.35
N THR A 21 -9.37 8.23 10.06
CA THR A 21 -9.95 8.14 8.71
C THR A 21 -9.36 9.17 7.76
N CYS A 22 -9.24 10.43 8.20
CA CYS A 22 -8.65 11.50 7.38
C CYS A 22 -7.16 11.24 7.13
N LEU A 23 -6.43 10.71 8.12
CA LEU A 23 -5.03 10.32 7.97
C LEU A 23 -4.88 9.19 6.95
N ALA A 24 -5.69 8.13 7.05
CA ALA A 24 -5.70 7.04 6.07
C ALA A 24 -5.97 7.55 4.65
N LYS A 25 -6.93 8.48 4.50
CA LYS A 25 -7.26 9.08 3.20
C LYS A 25 -6.08 9.81 2.58
N ARG A 26 -5.41 10.70 3.33
CA ARG A 26 -4.23 11.44 2.82
C ARG A 26 -3.06 10.54 2.49
N ILE A 27 -2.80 9.52 3.32
CA ILE A 27 -1.76 8.53 3.03
C ILE A 27 -2.07 7.80 1.72
N ASN A 28 -3.32 7.40 1.49
CA ASN A 28 -3.70 6.77 0.22
C ASN A 28 -3.55 7.69 -0.99
N GLU A 29 -3.91 8.97 -0.85
CA GLU A 29 -3.70 9.95 -1.92
C GLU A 29 -2.22 10.06 -2.27
N LYS A 30 -1.34 10.11 -1.27
CA LYS A 30 0.11 10.11 -1.50
C LYS A 30 0.60 8.80 -2.12
N LEU A 31 0.11 7.66 -1.66
CA LEU A 31 0.45 6.34 -2.21
C LEU A 31 0.10 6.24 -3.69
N LYS A 32 -1.04 6.80 -4.13
CA LYS A 32 -1.41 6.81 -5.56
C LYS A 32 -0.34 7.48 -6.41
N THR A 33 0.22 8.60 -5.95
CA THR A 33 1.33 9.29 -6.62
C THR A 33 2.58 8.40 -6.64
N LEU A 34 2.95 7.81 -5.50
CA LEU A 34 4.13 6.94 -5.42
C LEU A 34 4.03 5.71 -6.34
N TYR A 35 2.85 5.14 -6.50
CA TYR A 35 2.65 4.00 -7.40
C TYR A 35 2.89 4.31 -8.87
N GLN A 36 2.80 5.58 -9.27
CA GLN A 36 3.08 6.01 -10.64
C GLN A 36 4.54 6.43 -10.84
N GLU A 37 5.18 6.94 -9.79
CA GLU A 37 6.53 7.52 -9.86
C GLU A 37 7.66 6.53 -9.59
N TYR A 38 7.40 5.47 -8.81
CA TYR A 38 8.43 4.57 -8.31
C TYR A 38 8.28 3.14 -8.82
N SER A 39 9.41 2.44 -8.95
CA SER A 39 9.40 1.03 -9.32
C SER A 39 8.83 0.16 -8.20
N THR A 40 8.36 -1.04 -8.54
CA THR A 40 7.87 -2.02 -7.56
C THR A 40 8.92 -2.32 -6.48
N ASN A 41 10.20 -2.40 -6.84
CA ASN A 41 11.27 -2.67 -5.88
C ASN A 41 11.46 -1.51 -4.89
N ASP A 42 11.34 -0.27 -5.34
CA ASP A 42 11.40 0.90 -4.47
C ASP A 42 10.21 0.94 -3.51
N LEU A 43 9.02 0.62 -4.01
CA LEU A 43 7.80 0.53 -3.20
C LEU A 43 7.87 -0.58 -2.14
N ILE A 44 8.48 -1.73 -2.46
CA ILE A 44 8.75 -2.79 -1.49
C ILE A 44 9.73 -2.31 -0.41
N ARG A 45 10.80 -1.61 -0.80
CA ARG A 45 11.77 -1.03 0.16
C ARG A 45 11.10 -0.02 1.09
N LEU A 46 10.21 0.83 0.57
CA LEU A 46 9.41 1.78 1.34
C LEU A 46 8.48 1.06 2.34
N ALA A 47 7.86 -0.04 1.93
CA ALA A 47 6.93 -0.80 2.77
C ALA A 47 7.61 -1.73 3.78
N LYS A 48 8.88 -2.11 3.56
CA LYS A 48 9.64 -3.06 4.37
C LYS A 48 9.63 -2.80 5.88
N PRO A 49 9.79 -1.55 6.38
CA PRO A 49 9.76 -1.28 7.83
C PRO A 49 8.43 -1.65 8.48
N TYR A 50 7.34 -1.69 7.69
CA TYR A 50 6.00 -1.91 8.20
C TYR A 50 5.54 -3.37 8.15
N ARG A 51 6.42 -4.31 7.76
CA ARG A 51 6.09 -5.73 7.60
C ARG A 51 5.66 -6.40 8.90
N GLU A 52 6.30 -6.06 10.01
CA GLU A 52 6.08 -6.70 11.31
C GLU A 52 4.83 -6.19 12.06
N HIS A 53 4.18 -5.12 11.59
CA HIS A 53 2.98 -4.60 12.23
C HIS A 53 1.75 -5.47 11.90
N LYS A 54 1.29 -6.25 12.86
CA LYS A 54 0.16 -7.19 12.65
C LYS A 54 -1.20 -6.49 12.52
N GLU A 55 -1.33 -5.27 13.04
CA GLU A 55 -2.58 -4.53 12.99
C GLU A 55 -2.84 -4.01 11.57
N LEU A 56 -4.04 -4.29 11.05
CA LEU A 56 -4.52 -3.78 9.78
C LEU A 56 -5.33 -2.53 10.01
N VAL A 57 -5.15 -1.55 9.12
CA VAL A 57 -5.85 -0.28 9.13
C VAL A 57 -6.85 -0.26 7.98
N GLU A 58 -8.15 -0.20 8.30
CA GLU A 58 -9.20 0.00 7.30
C GLU A 58 -9.00 1.33 6.55
N GLY A 59 -9.24 1.30 5.26
CA GLY A 59 -8.95 2.38 4.33
C GLY A 59 -7.53 2.32 3.80
N LEU A 60 -6.54 1.83 4.55
CA LEU A 60 -5.13 1.77 4.12
C LEU A 60 -4.70 0.38 3.67
N ASP A 61 -4.85 -0.63 4.53
CA ASP A 61 -4.46 -2.02 4.25
C ASP A 61 -5.58 -2.77 3.53
N TYR A 62 -6.83 -2.45 3.85
CA TYR A 62 -8.00 -3.07 3.24
C TYR A 62 -9.22 -2.13 3.26
N THR A 63 -10.23 -2.44 2.45
CA THR A 63 -11.60 -1.93 2.57
C THR A 63 -12.57 -3.09 2.72
N ILE A 64 -13.77 -2.85 3.24
CA ILE A 64 -14.85 -3.84 3.26
C ILE A 64 -15.82 -3.53 2.12
N GLU A 65 -15.94 -4.47 1.19
CA GLU A 65 -16.90 -4.40 0.07
C GLU A 65 -17.83 -5.60 0.15
N ARG A 66 -19.14 -5.35 0.28
CA ARG A 66 -20.17 -6.42 0.39
C ARG A 66 -19.87 -7.44 1.51
N GLY A 67 -19.31 -6.98 2.63
CA GLY A 67 -18.94 -7.83 3.78
C GLY A 67 -17.64 -8.62 3.60
N LEU A 68 -16.92 -8.44 2.49
CA LEU A 68 -15.65 -9.09 2.23
C LEU A 68 -14.48 -8.11 2.34
N TYR A 69 -13.35 -8.60 2.84
CA TYR A 69 -12.10 -7.85 2.88
C TYR A 69 -11.50 -7.73 1.48
N VAL A 70 -11.16 -6.51 1.11
CA VAL A 70 -10.48 -6.20 -0.14
C VAL A 70 -9.16 -5.53 0.19
N PHE A 71 -8.08 -6.29 0.06
CA PHE A 71 -6.73 -5.81 0.37
C PHE A 71 -6.21 -4.80 -0.65
N SER A 72 -5.47 -3.80 -0.17
CA SER A 72 -4.87 -2.76 -0.99
C SER A 72 -3.51 -3.17 -1.55
N ALA A 73 -3.01 -2.38 -2.50
CA ALA A 73 -1.64 -2.49 -2.99
C ALA A 73 -0.60 -2.33 -1.86
N TRP A 74 -0.86 -1.44 -0.89
CA TRP A 74 0.00 -1.20 0.26
C TRP A 74 0.16 -2.45 1.13
N TYR A 75 -0.93 -3.15 1.42
CA TYR A 75 -0.89 -4.41 2.15
C TYR A 75 -0.03 -5.46 1.43
N HIS A 76 -0.15 -5.54 0.10
CA HIS A 76 0.66 -6.46 -0.70
C HIS A 76 2.14 -6.07 -0.74
N LEU A 77 2.48 -4.77 -0.81
CA LEU A 77 3.86 -4.28 -0.71
C LEU A 77 4.48 -4.57 0.65
N ARG A 78 3.72 -4.41 1.75
CA ARG A 78 4.18 -4.74 3.11
C ARG A 78 4.53 -6.22 3.28
N ARG A 79 3.76 -7.11 2.65
CA ARG A 79 4.10 -8.54 2.58
C ARG A 79 5.45 -8.78 1.88
N GLY A 80 5.80 -7.92 0.93
CA GLY A 80 7.12 -7.88 0.28
C GLY A 80 7.30 -8.87 -0.87
N THR A 81 6.36 -9.80 -1.08
CA THR A 81 6.40 -10.78 -2.17
C THR A 81 5.05 -10.93 -2.88
N CYS A 82 5.11 -11.16 -4.19
CA CYS A 82 3.95 -11.50 -5.01
C CYS A 82 3.48 -12.91 -4.69
N CYS A 83 2.16 -13.10 -4.57
CA CYS A 83 1.55 -14.40 -4.28
C CYS A 83 1.12 -15.19 -5.54
N GLY A 84 1.22 -14.60 -6.74
CA GLY A 84 0.86 -15.25 -8.00
C GLY A 84 -0.65 -15.34 -8.30
N ASN A 85 -1.54 -14.90 -7.40
CA ASN A 85 -2.99 -15.10 -7.52
C ASN A 85 -3.74 -14.03 -8.36
N GLY A 86 -3.04 -13.15 -9.09
CA GLY A 86 -3.69 -12.12 -9.92
C GLY A 86 -4.60 -11.17 -9.14
N CYS A 87 -4.19 -10.72 -7.96
CA CYS A 87 -5.02 -9.89 -7.07
C CYS A 87 -5.46 -8.57 -7.73
N ARG A 88 -6.69 -8.12 -7.44
CA ARG A 88 -7.29 -6.89 -7.99
C ARG A 88 -6.42 -5.64 -7.82
N HIS A 89 -5.74 -5.51 -6.67
CA HIS A 89 -4.86 -4.39 -6.36
C HIS A 89 -3.38 -4.81 -6.32
N CYS A 90 -2.96 -5.74 -7.18
CA CYS A 90 -1.59 -6.23 -7.22
C CYS A 90 -0.61 -5.12 -7.64
N PRO A 91 0.41 -4.77 -6.82
CA PRO A 91 1.42 -3.78 -7.17
C PRO A 91 2.55 -4.35 -8.05
N TYR A 92 2.58 -5.66 -8.30
CA TYR A 92 3.66 -6.36 -9.01
C TYR A 92 3.41 -6.47 -10.54
N GLY A 93 2.41 -5.77 -11.08
CA GLY A 93 2.01 -5.87 -12.48
C GLY A 93 0.99 -6.98 -12.77
N LYS A 94 0.51 -7.06 -14.02
CA LYS A 94 -0.33 -8.17 -14.49
C LYS A 94 0.56 -9.40 -14.73
N ALA A 95 0.10 -10.58 -14.33
CA ALA A 95 0.66 -11.81 -14.86
C ALA A 95 0.36 -11.81 -16.37
N GLU A 96 1.40 -11.67 -17.20
CA GLU A 96 1.30 -11.91 -18.64
C GLU A 96 0.73 -13.33 -18.87
N PRO A 97 -0.13 -13.54 -19.88
CA PRO A 97 -0.76 -14.84 -20.13
C PRO A 97 0.23 -15.94 -20.58
N SER A 98 1.50 -15.62 -20.84
CA SER A 98 2.56 -16.61 -21.05
C SER A 98 3.33 -16.82 -19.75
N GLY A 99 2.95 -17.86 -19.02
CA GLY A 99 3.49 -18.18 -17.69
C GLY A 99 5.01 -18.24 -17.63
N TYR A 100 5.61 -17.31 -16.88
CA TYR A 100 6.67 -17.50 -15.87
C TYR A 100 7.08 -16.10 -15.40
N ASN A 101 6.61 -15.68 -14.22
CA ASN A 101 7.06 -14.42 -13.63
C ASN A 101 8.38 -14.67 -12.92
N ASN A 102 9.51 -14.43 -13.61
CA ASN A 102 10.81 -14.32 -12.97
C ASN A 102 10.88 -12.97 -12.25
N VAL A 103 10.52 -12.98 -10.96
CA VAL A 103 10.99 -11.94 -10.02
C VAL A 103 12.39 -12.39 -9.59
N GLY A 104 13.38 -12.09 -10.44
CA GLY A 104 14.81 -12.19 -10.14
C GLY A 104 15.37 -10.80 -9.86
#